data_AF-A0A6J5UH73-F1
#
_entry.id   AF-A0A6J5UH73-F1
#
_cell.length_a   1.000
_cell.length_b   1.000
_cell.length_c   1.000
_cell.angle_alpha   90.00
_cell.angle_beta   90.00
_cell.angle_gamma   90.00
#
_symmetry.space_group_name_H-M   'P 1'
#
loop_
_entity.id
_entity.type
_entity.pdbx_description
1 polymer ?
#
loop_
_entity_poly.entity_id
_entity_poly.type
_entity_poly.pdbx_seq_one_letter_code
_entity_poly.pdbx_strand_id
1 'polypeptide(L)'
;MSSWATYNNPMPGPFTLDWDPNGHQLQIRRQGVLYWTSGVFTSSSKTFEFISAEESKLRYNFSVVSNENEDYFTYTAVDHDQSDQKPQWVLTFMGSFHDGSFNFAQAEDCDGYNTVGGCVRGSAK
;
A
#
# COMPACT_ATOMS: atom_id res chain seq x y z
N MET A 1 3.72 -4.46 -7.80
CA MET A 1 5.11 -3.98 -7.61
C MET A 1 5.84 -4.98 -6.73
N SER A 2 7.13 -5.25 -6.95
CA SER A 2 7.92 -6.12 -6.06
C SER A 2 9.00 -5.32 -5.33
N SER A 3 9.23 -5.65 -4.07
CA SER A 3 10.37 -5.12 -3.32
C SER A 3 11.68 -5.57 -3.96
N TRP A 4 12.78 -4.93 -3.57
CA TRP A 4 14.11 -5.49 -3.82
C TRP A 4 14.37 -6.70 -2.93
N ALA A 5 15.33 -7.55 -3.29
CA ALA A 5 15.72 -8.72 -2.51
C ALA A 5 16.46 -8.31 -1.23
N THR A 6 17.33 -7.30 -1.33
CA THR A 6 18.01 -6.66 -0.20
C THR A 6 18.29 -5.19 -0.54
N TYR A 7 18.82 -4.42 0.42
CA TYR A 7 19.22 -3.02 0.19
C TYR A 7 20.19 -2.83 -0.99
N ASN A 8 21.05 -3.82 -1.27
CA ASN A 8 22.08 -3.75 -2.32
C ASN A 8 21.76 -4.63 -3.54
N ASN A 9 20.62 -5.32 -3.57
CA ASN A 9 20.27 -6.25 -4.64
C ASN A 9 18.87 -5.94 -5.22
N PRO A 10 18.78 -5.33 -6.42
CA PRO A 10 17.52 -4.94 -7.03
C PRO A 10 16.73 -6.10 -7.65
N MET A 11 17.21 -7.33 -7.54
CA MET A 11 16.44 -8.51 -7.92
C MET A 11 15.10 -8.55 -7.15
N PRO A 12 14.03 -9.13 -7.72
CA PRO A 12 12.74 -9.24 -7.05
C PRO A 12 12.88 -9.89 -5.67
N GLY A 13 12.32 -9.21 -4.67
CA GLY A 13 12.36 -9.61 -3.27
C GLY A 13 11.13 -10.37 -2.80
N PRO A 14 11.04 -10.59 -1.48
CA PRO A 14 10.02 -11.45 -0.91
C PRO A 14 8.63 -10.81 -0.85
N PHE A 15 8.54 -9.46 -0.92
CA PHE A 15 7.27 -8.75 -0.79
C PHE A 15 6.79 -8.18 -2.13
N THR A 16 5.47 -8.20 -2.34
CA THR A 16 4.80 -7.52 -3.43
C THR A 16 3.70 -6.60 -2.89
N LEU A 17 3.45 -5.51 -3.61
CA LEU A 17 2.32 -4.60 -3.43
C LEU A 17 1.47 -4.66 -4.69
N ASP A 18 0.25 -5.15 -4.58
CA ASP A 18 -0.64 -5.43 -5.72
C ASP A 18 -2.02 -4.80 -5.51
N TRP A 19 -2.71 -4.54 -6.61
CA TRP A 19 -4.11 -4.08 -6.61
C TRP A 19 -5.05 -5.28 -6.68
N ASP A 20 -6.04 -5.32 -5.80
CA ASP A 20 -7.12 -6.30 -5.83
C ASP A 20 -8.38 -5.66 -6.43
N PRO A 21 -8.74 -5.99 -7.69
CA PRO A 21 -9.90 -5.40 -8.36
C PRO A 21 -11.24 -5.85 -7.75
N ASN A 22 -11.29 -6.97 -7.02
CA ASN A 22 -12.54 -7.42 -6.41
C ASN A 22 -12.85 -6.67 -5.11
N GLY A 23 -11.81 -6.41 -4.31
CA GLY A 23 -11.92 -5.69 -3.04
C GLY A 23 -11.69 -4.18 -3.14
N HIS A 24 -11.27 -3.69 -4.32
CA HIS A 24 -10.82 -2.32 -4.55
C HIS A 24 -9.86 -1.81 -3.45
N GLN A 25 -8.81 -2.60 -3.23
CA GLN A 25 -7.83 -2.39 -2.16
C GLN A 25 -6.41 -2.75 -2.62
N LEU A 26 -5.42 -2.11 -2.01
CA LEU A 26 -4.03 -2.49 -2.12
C LEU A 26 -3.73 -3.66 -1.17
N GLN A 27 -2.86 -4.57 -1.59
CA GLN A 27 -2.47 -5.76 -0.84
C GLN A 27 -0.96 -5.89 -0.78
N ILE A 28 -0.41 -6.14 0.41
CA ILE A 28 0.98 -6.56 0.57
C ILE A 28 1.00 -8.08 0.78
N ARG A 29 1.75 -8.76 -0.09
CA ARG A 29 1.96 -10.21 -0.02
C ARG A 29 3.41 -10.52 0.23
N ARG A 30 3.68 -11.56 1.02
CA ARG A 30 5.01 -12.15 1.17
C ARG A 30 5.00 -13.54 0.55
N GLN A 31 5.79 -13.75 -0.51
CA GLN A 31 5.83 -15.02 -1.24
C GLN A 31 4.42 -15.55 -1.61
N GLY A 32 3.52 -14.65 -2.03
CA GLY A 32 2.14 -14.96 -2.41
C GLY A 32 1.12 -15.00 -1.27
N VAL A 33 1.57 -15.12 -0.01
CA VAL A 33 0.69 -15.07 1.17
C VAL A 33 0.32 -13.63 1.49
N LEU A 34 -0.97 -13.35 1.75
CA LEU A 34 -1.47 -12.02 2.07
C LEU A 34 -1.17 -11.66 3.53
N TYR A 35 -0.52 -10.51 3.75
CA TYR A 35 -0.14 -10.03 5.09
C TYR A 35 -0.91 -8.77 5.49
N TRP A 36 -1.15 -7.87 4.55
CA TRP A 36 -1.78 -6.58 4.83
C TRP A 36 -2.68 -6.14 3.67
N THR A 37 -3.74 -5.40 4.00
CA THR A 37 -4.60 -4.71 3.03
C THR A 37 -4.76 -3.25 3.40
N SER A 38 -4.92 -2.36 2.41
CA SER A 38 -5.33 -0.98 2.67
C SER A 38 -6.74 -0.85 3.22
N GLY A 39 -7.54 -1.93 3.13
CA GLY A 39 -8.98 -1.89 3.29
C GLY A 39 -9.66 -1.22 2.12
N VAL A 40 -10.99 -1.16 2.15
CA VAL A 40 -11.82 -0.75 1.02
C VAL A 40 -11.63 0.74 0.71
N PHE A 41 -11.49 1.07 -0.57
CA PHE A 41 -11.48 2.46 -1.02
C PHE A 41 -12.86 3.11 -0.88
N THR A 42 -12.92 4.26 -0.19
CA THR A 42 -14.15 5.05 -0.04
C THR A 42 -14.12 6.25 -0.98
N SER A 43 -14.91 6.20 -2.06
CA SER A 43 -14.91 7.23 -3.11
C SER A 43 -15.34 8.61 -2.65
N SER A 44 -16.24 8.72 -1.66
CA SER A 44 -16.71 10.01 -1.15
C SER A 44 -15.63 10.77 -0.36
N SER A 45 -14.81 10.06 0.42
CA SER A 45 -13.71 10.63 1.18
C SER A 45 -12.37 10.58 0.45
N LYS A 46 -12.28 9.79 -0.63
CA LYS A 46 -11.06 9.45 -1.40
C LYS A 46 -9.96 8.86 -0.52
N THR A 47 -10.31 7.93 0.36
CA THR A 47 -9.39 7.30 1.32
C THR A 47 -9.55 5.80 1.36
N PHE A 48 -8.49 5.13 1.80
CA PHE A 48 -8.55 3.74 2.22
C PHE A 48 -8.78 3.65 3.73
N GLU A 49 -9.41 2.57 4.18
CA GLU A 49 -9.77 2.35 5.59
C GLU A 49 -8.56 2.33 6.54
N PHE A 50 -7.46 1.69 6.11
CA PHE A 50 -6.27 1.48 6.95
C PHE A 50 -5.08 2.35 6.55
N ILE A 51 -5.29 3.34 5.67
CA ILE A 51 -4.30 4.37 5.40
C ILE A 51 -4.75 5.66 6.07
N SER A 52 -3.86 6.26 6.87
CA SER A 52 -4.11 7.51 7.59
C SER A 52 -4.66 8.60 6.67
N ALA A 53 -5.94 8.92 6.85
CA ALA A 53 -6.64 9.89 6.01
C ALA A 53 -6.07 11.31 6.15
N GLU A 54 -5.58 11.67 7.34
CA GLU A 54 -5.02 12.99 7.61
C GLU A 54 -3.67 13.16 6.90
N GLU A 55 -2.77 12.19 7.01
CA GLU A 55 -1.45 12.24 6.37
C GLU A 55 -1.56 12.04 4.86
N SER A 56 -2.36 11.07 4.41
CA SER A 56 -2.40 10.71 3.00
C SER A 56 -3.07 11.78 2.14
N LYS A 57 -4.12 12.46 2.62
CA LYS A 57 -4.81 13.51 1.85
C LYS A 57 -3.98 14.78 1.67
N LEU A 58 -3.02 15.02 2.56
CA LEU A 58 -2.10 16.16 2.42
C LEU A 58 -1.08 15.91 1.30
N ARG A 59 -0.84 14.65 0.92
CA ARG A 59 0.21 14.30 -0.05
C ARG A 59 -0.31 13.68 -1.34
N TYR A 60 -1.45 13.01 -1.30
CA TYR A 60 -2.00 12.24 -2.41
C TYR A 60 -3.47 12.50 -2.67
N ASN A 61 -3.80 12.59 -3.96
CA ASN A 61 -5.15 12.40 -4.46
C ASN A 61 -5.29 10.98 -5.01
N PHE A 62 -6.01 10.13 -4.28
CA PHE A 62 -6.31 8.77 -4.70
C PHE A 62 -7.54 8.70 -5.61
N SER A 63 -7.49 7.83 -6.60
CA SER A 63 -8.64 7.50 -7.43
C SER A 63 -8.61 6.03 -7.86
N VAL A 64 -9.81 5.49 -8.06
CA VAL A 64 -10.03 4.15 -8.59
C VAL A 64 -10.91 4.30 -9.82
N VAL A 65 -10.51 3.64 -10.91
CA VAL A 65 -11.29 3.50 -12.12
C VAL A 65 -11.68 2.04 -12.22
N SER A 66 -12.99 1.77 -12.27
CA SER A 66 -13.54 0.41 -12.37
C SER A 66 -14.72 0.46 -13.33
N ASN A 67 -14.54 -0.04 -14.56
CA ASN A 67 -15.56 -0.12 -15.60
C ASN A 67 -15.40 -1.43 -16.40
N GLU A 68 -16.19 -1.61 -17.47
CA GLU A 68 -16.19 -2.83 -18.29
C GLU A 68 -14.86 -3.12 -19.00
N ASN A 69 -14.01 -2.10 -19.19
CA ASN A 69 -12.76 -2.19 -19.93
C ASN A 69 -11.52 -2.19 -19.02
N GLU A 70 -11.59 -1.49 -17.89
CA GLU A 70 -10.43 -1.22 -17.04
C GLU A 70 -10.80 -1.21 -15.56
N ASP A 71 -9.94 -1.83 -14.74
CA ASP A 71 -9.99 -1.78 -13.27
C ASP A 71 -8.59 -1.51 -12.73
N TYR A 72 -8.37 -0.30 -12.22
CA TYR A 72 -7.10 0.11 -11.64
C TYR A 72 -7.27 1.20 -10.59
N PHE A 73 -6.27 1.24 -9.71
CA PHE A 73 -6.03 2.35 -8.80
C PHE A 73 -4.92 3.26 -9.35
N THR A 74 -5.05 4.56 -9.10
CA THR A 74 -4.01 5.54 -9.39
C THR A 74 -3.98 6.65 -8.33
N TYR A 75 -2.87 7.39 -8.31
CA TYR A 75 -2.68 8.52 -7.42
C TYR A 75 -1.95 9.66 -8.12
N THR A 76 -2.22 10.88 -7.68
CA THR A 76 -1.41 12.06 -8.02
C THR A 76 -0.91 12.74 -6.76
N ALA A 77 0.22 13.44 -6.87
CA ALA A 77 0.69 14.32 -5.81
C ALA A 77 -0.31 15.46 -5.61
N VAL A 78 -0.54 15.86 -4.36
CA VAL A 78 -1.14 17.17 -4.08
C VAL A 78 -0.07 18.21 -4.39
N ASP A 79 -0.44 19.24 -5.15
CA ASP A 79 0.48 20.33 -5.50
C ASP A 79 0.72 21.20 -4.27
N HIS A 80 1.87 21.00 -3.63
CA HIS A 80 2.40 21.86 -2.57
C HIS A 80 3.70 22.49 -3.07
N ASP A 81 3.83 23.80 -2.85
CA ASP A 81 4.89 24.68 -3.37
C ASP A 81 6.28 24.03 -3.34
N GLN A 82 6.70 23.48 -4.49
CA GLN A 82 8.03 23.25 -5.09
C GLN A 82 9.24 22.81 -4.22
N SER A 83 9.11 22.70 -2.91
CA SER A 83 10.15 22.29 -1.94
C SER A 83 9.89 20.91 -1.35
N ASP A 84 8.70 20.33 -1.59
CA ASP A 84 8.34 19.02 -1.08
C ASP A 84 9.03 17.90 -1.87
N GLN A 85 9.59 16.96 -1.12
CA GLN A 85 10.17 15.72 -1.61
C GLN A 85 9.15 15.04 -2.54
N LYS A 86 9.57 14.74 -3.78
CA LYS A 86 8.67 14.09 -4.76
C LYS A 86 8.09 12.81 -4.16
N PRO A 87 6.77 12.60 -4.23
CA PRO A 87 6.17 11.41 -3.66
C PRO A 87 6.68 10.17 -4.40
N GLN A 88 7.34 9.28 -3.67
CA GLN A 88 7.87 8.03 -4.19
C GLN A 88 7.48 6.90 -3.26
N TRP A 89 6.59 6.04 -3.74
CA TRP A 89 6.22 4.84 -3.02
C TRP A 89 7.38 3.84 -2.97
N VAL A 90 7.68 3.33 -1.79
CA VAL A 90 8.76 2.38 -1.54
C VAL A 90 8.20 1.20 -0.76
N LEU A 91 8.30 0.00 -1.34
CA LEU A 91 8.11 -1.26 -0.61
C LEU A 91 9.48 -1.86 -0.34
N THR A 92 9.88 -1.91 0.93
CA THR A 92 11.19 -2.43 1.32
C THR A 92 11.19 -3.96 1.36
N PHE A 93 12.38 -4.57 1.28
CA PHE A 93 12.54 -6.02 1.44
C PHE A 93 12.15 -6.53 2.84
N MET A 94 11.98 -5.61 3.80
CA MET A 94 11.56 -5.91 5.16
C MET A 94 10.04 -5.95 5.31
N GLY A 95 9.25 -5.39 4.38
CA GLY A 95 7.79 -5.36 4.46
C GLY A 95 7.18 -3.98 4.74
N SER A 96 8.03 -2.98 5.03
CA SER A 96 7.57 -1.60 5.22
C SER A 96 7.16 -0.96 3.89
N PHE A 97 5.96 -0.39 3.86
CA PHE A 97 5.41 0.36 2.75
C PHE A 97 5.35 1.86 3.09
N HIS A 98 6.24 2.57 2.41
CA HIS A 98 6.70 3.93 2.53
C HIS A 98 6.36 4.98 1.49
N ASP A 99 6.43 6.26 1.82
CA ASP A 99 6.75 7.29 0.83
C ASP A 99 7.94 8.21 1.18
N GLY A 100 8.61 7.90 2.30
CA GLY A 100 9.74 8.65 2.85
C GLY A 100 9.34 9.72 3.87
N SER A 101 8.08 10.16 3.87
CA SER A 101 7.53 11.12 4.82
C SER A 101 6.66 10.44 5.88
N PHE A 102 5.86 9.45 5.49
CA PHE A 102 5.07 8.64 6.42
C PHE A 102 5.01 7.18 5.98
N ASN A 103 4.64 6.30 6.92
CA ASN A 103 4.47 4.87 6.67
C ASN A 103 3.00 4.57 6.38
N PHE A 104 2.71 3.92 5.26
CA PHE A 104 1.38 3.38 4.97
C PHE A 104 1.12 2.09 5.73
N ALA A 105 2.12 1.22 5.82
CA ALA A 105 2.03 -0.08 6.47
C ALA A 105 3.40 -0.61 6.93
N GLN A 106 3.38 -1.44 7.97
CA GLN A 106 4.48 -2.31 8.36
C GLN A 106 4.00 -3.77 8.30
N ALA A 107 4.09 -4.38 7.11
CA ALA A 107 3.56 -5.72 6.89
C ALA A 107 4.37 -6.81 7.63
N GLU A 108 5.59 -6.51 8.03
CA GLU A 108 6.42 -7.32 8.92
C GLU A 108 5.78 -7.61 10.28
N ASP A 109 5.00 -6.66 10.79
CA ASP A 109 4.32 -6.75 12.09
C ASP A 109 2.98 -7.52 11.99
N CYS A 110 2.56 -7.87 10.77
CA CYS A 110 1.41 -8.72 10.53
C CYS A 110 1.80 -10.19 10.67
N ASP A 111 2.01 -10.63 11.91
CA ASP A 111 2.41 -11.99 12.28
C ASP A 111 1.29 -13.04 12.18
N GLY A 112 0.09 -12.60 11.78
CA GLY A 112 -1.11 -13.42 11.67
C GLY A 112 -1.99 -13.43 12.93
N TYR A 113 -1.51 -12.89 14.05
CA TYR A 113 -2.31 -12.60 15.25
C TYR A 113 -2.70 -11.13 15.34
N ASN A 114 -1.81 -10.23 14.90
CA ASN A 114 -2.13 -8.83 14.74
C ASN A 114 -3.13 -8.62 13.60
N THR A 115 -4.26 -7.99 13.90
CA THR A 115 -5.29 -7.62 12.92
C THR A 115 -5.57 -6.11 12.90
N VAL A 116 -4.72 -5.32 13.54
CA VAL A 116 -4.83 -3.86 13.60
C VAL A 116 -4.26 -3.26 12.31
N GLY A 117 -4.81 -2.12 11.87
CA GLY A 117 -4.23 -1.32 10.80
C GLY A 117 -4.10 -2.05 9.47
N GLY A 118 -5.01 -2.97 9.16
CA GLY A 118 -5.03 -3.71 7.89
C GLY A 118 -4.28 -5.04 7.86
N CYS A 119 -3.65 -5.45 8.98
CA CYS A 119 -3.05 -6.78 9.06
C CYS A 119 -4.10 -7.89 8.88
N VAL A 120 -3.76 -8.89 8.06
CA VAL A 120 -4.62 -10.03 7.78
C VAL A 120 -4.31 -11.15 8.74
N ARG A 121 -5.37 -11.69 9.37
CA ARG A 121 -5.25 -12.85 10.23
C ARG A 121 -4.74 -14.05 9.44
N GLY A 122 -3.65 -14.64 9.90
CA GLY A 122 -3.10 -15.85 9.30
C GLY A 122 -4.07 -17.01 9.49
N SER A 123 -4.20 -17.86 8.48
CA SER A 123 -4.77 -19.19 8.71
C SER A 123 -3.77 -19.97 9.57
N ALA A 124 -4.21 -20.53 10.70
CA ALA A 124 -3.38 -21.44 11.49
C ALA A 124 -2.79 -22.50 10.55
N LYS A 125 -1.45 -22.58 10.52
CA LYS A 125 -0.73 -23.51 9.66
C LYS A 125 -0.88 -24.95 10.16
#